data_AF-A0A261Q1D9-F1
#
_entry.id   AF-A0A261Q1D9-F1
#
_cell.length_a   1.000
_cell.length_b   1.000
_cell.length_c   1.000
_cell.angle_alpha   90.00
_cell.angle_beta   90.00
_cell.angle_gamma   90.00
#
_symmetry.space_group_name_H-M   'P 1'
#
loop_
_entity.id
_entity.type
_entity.pdbx_description
1 polymer ?
#
loop_
_entity_poly.entity_id
_entity_poly.type
_entity_poly.pdbx_seq_one_letter_code
_entity_poly.pdbx_strand_id
1 'polypeptide(L)'
;MKDWPVIRLTQREFDGLPEYSCSIPTGTTIGKRWKRDVNAYPRGYGPHPPPYWIVCEYAEHPTDPENKVAILYKRIIITKHP
;
A
#
# COMPACT_ATOMS: atom_id res chain seq x y z
N MET A 1 -1.41 -10.80 -12.64
CA MET A 1 -1.14 -9.80 -11.57
C MET A 1 -2.21 -8.71 -11.66
N LYS A 2 -2.69 -8.14 -10.54
CA LYS A 2 -3.64 -7.01 -10.60
C LYS A 2 -2.98 -5.80 -11.28
N ASP A 3 -3.70 -5.14 -12.18
CA ASP A 3 -3.22 -3.98 -12.92
C ASP A 3 -3.36 -2.69 -12.10
N TRP A 4 -2.51 -2.59 -11.07
CA TRP A 4 -2.44 -1.41 -10.21
C TRP A 4 -1.43 -0.39 -10.74
N PRO A 5 -1.72 0.92 -10.64
CA PRO A 5 -0.79 1.96 -11.04
C PRO A 5 0.54 1.82 -10.30
N VAL A 6 1.62 2.26 -10.95
CA VAL A 6 2.97 2.18 -10.41
C VAL A 6 3.33 3.49 -9.69
N ILE A 7 3.93 3.37 -8.52
CA ILE A 7 4.63 4.45 -7.83
C ILE A 7 6.12 4.12 -7.78
N ARG A 8 6.95 5.13 -8.06
CA ARG A 8 8.40 5.05 -7.91
C ARG A 8 8.78 5.71 -6.59
N LEU A 9 9.55 5.00 -5.78
CA LEU A 9 10.06 5.49 -4.50
C LEU A 9 11.54 5.19 -4.39
N THR A 10 12.28 6.06 -3.72
CA THR A 10 13.60 5.74 -3.18
C THR A 10 13.46 4.73 -2.03
N GLN A 11 14.55 4.05 -1.70
CA GLN A 11 14.59 3.16 -0.53
C GLN A 11 14.21 3.91 0.76
N ARG A 12 14.72 5.15 0.93
CA ARG A 12 14.43 6.00 2.09
C ARG A 12 12.95 6.34 2.22
N GLU A 13 12.29 6.69 1.12
CA GLU A 13 10.85 6.98 1.13
C GLU A 13 10.03 5.74 1.47
N PHE A 14 10.38 4.58 0.90
CA PHE A 14 9.72 3.32 1.21
C PHE A 14 9.89 2.93 2.70
N ASP A 15 11.09 3.11 3.25
CA ASP A 15 11.39 2.78 4.65
C ASP A 15 10.67 3.73 5.62
N GLY A 16 10.48 4.99 5.22
CA GLY A 16 9.73 6.00 5.98
C GLY A 16 8.22 5.78 5.99
N LEU A 17 7.66 4.90 5.15
CA LEU A 17 6.23 4.58 5.19
C LEU A 17 5.92 3.66 6.37
N PRO A 18 4.84 3.93 7.13
CA PRO A 18 4.40 3.01 8.16
C PRO A 18 3.87 1.72 7.54
N GLU A 19 4.05 0.60 8.22
CA GLU A 19 3.58 -0.71 7.76
C GLU A 19 2.22 -1.06 8.35
N TYR A 20 1.26 -1.41 7.49
CA TYR A 20 -0.04 -1.98 7.87
C TYR A 20 -0.39 -3.12 6.92
N SER A 21 0.15 -4.31 7.19
CA SER A 21 0.02 -5.49 6.32
C SER A 21 -1.30 -6.26 6.53
N CYS A 22 -1.76 -6.32 7.79
CA CYS A 22 -2.96 -7.07 8.22
C CYS A 22 -4.04 -6.19 8.87
N SER A 23 -3.93 -4.86 8.74
CA SER A 23 -4.86 -3.89 9.31
C SER A 23 -4.96 -2.64 8.42
N ILE A 24 -5.85 -1.72 8.77
CA ILE A 24 -6.05 -0.46 8.07
C ILE A 24 -5.69 0.67 9.06
N PRO A 25 -4.85 1.66 8.67
CA PRO A 25 -4.47 2.74 9.57
C PRO A 25 -5.68 3.56 10.01
N THR A 26 -5.77 3.91 11.30
CA THR A 26 -6.78 4.87 11.77
C THR A 26 -6.48 6.29 11.28
N GLY A 27 -7.48 7.16 11.31
CA GLY A 27 -7.39 8.52 10.78
C GLY A 27 -7.28 8.52 9.25
N THR A 28 -8.42 8.76 8.58
CA THR A 28 -8.59 8.66 7.12
C THR A 28 -8.22 9.94 6.38
N THR A 29 -7.14 10.60 6.78
CA THR A 29 -6.67 11.82 6.12
C THR A 29 -6.29 11.52 4.68
N ILE A 30 -6.91 12.23 3.73
CA ILE A 30 -6.61 12.12 2.31
C ILE A 30 -5.12 12.39 2.05
N GLY A 31 -4.50 11.57 1.19
CA GLY A 31 -3.07 11.60 0.88
C GLY A 31 -2.19 10.82 1.86
N LYS A 32 -2.72 10.34 2.99
CA LYS A 32 -1.96 9.48 3.92
C LYS A 32 -1.59 8.17 3.22
N ARG A 33 -0.30 7.84 3.26
CA ARG A 33 0.28 6.63 2.64
C ARG A 33 0.80 5.64 3.67
N TRP A 34 0.75 4.37 3.31
CA TRP A 34 1.37 3.28 4.08
C TRP A 34 1.84 2.17 3.14
N LYS A 35 2.76 1.32 3.62
CA LYS A 35 3.16 0.10 2.92
C LYS A 35 2.41 -1.11 3.49
N ARG A 36 2.13 -2.07 2.61
CA ARG A 36 1.44 -3.31 2.93
C ARG A 36 2.10 -4.47 2.20
N ASP A 37 2.38 -5.55 2.92
CA ASP A 37 2.71 -6.82 2.31
C ASP A 37 1.41 -7.57 1.98
N VAL A 38 1.17 -7.81 0.69
CA VAL A 38 0.00 -8.55 0.21
C VAL A 38 0.07 -10.04 0.61
N ASN A 39 1.27 -10.54 0.90
CA ASN A 39 1.56 -11.91 1.27
C ASN A 39 1.60 -12.16 2.77
N ALA A 40 1.40 -11.13 3.61
CA ALA A 40 1.48 -11.25 5.07
C ALA A 40 0.49 -12.25 5.68
N TYR A 41 -0.59 -12.57 4.96
CA TYR A 41 -1.55 -13.60 5.36
C TYR A 41 -1.58 -14.72 4.30
N PRO A 42 -0.72 -15.74 4.41
CA PRO A 42 -0.70 -16.83 3.46
C PRO A 42 -2.03 -17.59 3.50
N ARG A 43 -2.58 -17.94 2.33
CA ARG A 43 -3.72 -18.86 2.26
C ARG A 43 -3.20 -20.28 2.48
N GLY A 44 -3.30 -20.77 3.72
CA GLY A 44 -3.04 -22.17 4.08
C GLY A 44 -1.71 -22.43 4.81
N TYR A 45 -1.41 -23.71 5.05
CA TYR A 45 -0.26 -24.19 5.84
C TYR A 45 1.02 -24.41 5.00
N GLY A 46 1.29 -23.52 4.05
CA GLY A 46 2.48 -23.57 3.19
C GLY A 46 3.61 -22.63 3.66
N PRO A 47 4.80 -22.70 3.06
CA PRO A 47 5.86 -21.73 3.32
C PRO A 47 5.38 -20.32 2.96
N HIS A 48 5.69 -19.35 3.83
CA HIS A 48 5.38 -17.95 3.56
C HIS A 48 6.09 -17.51 2.27
N PRO A 49 5.35 -17.04 1.25
CA PRO A 49 6.00 -16.51 0.06
C PRO A 49 6.77 -15.23 0.42
N PRO A 50 7.79 -14.86 -0.37
CA PRO A 50 8.49 -13.60 -0.17
C PRO A 50 7.52 -12.41 -0.14
N PRO A 51 7.81 -11.35 0.65
CA PRO A 51 6.95 -10.19 0.74
C PRO A 51 6.67 -9.58 -0.63
N TYR A 52 5.40 -9.24 -0.88
CA TYR A 52 4.99 -8.47 -2.05
C TYR A 52 4.42 -7.13 -1.59
N TRP A 53 5.32 -6.15 -1.52
CA TRP A 53 5.03 -4.81 -1.03
C TRP A 53 4.27 -3.95 -2.04
N ILE A 54 3.22 -3.30 -1.54
CA ILE A 54 2.48 -2.24 -2.24
C ILE A 54 2.38 -0.99 -1.38
N VAL A 55 2.15 0.15 -2.02
CA VAL A 55 1.73 1.38 -1.32
C VAL A 55 0.22 1.49 -1.40
N CYS A 56 -0.36 1.81 -0.26
CA CYS A 56 -1.75 2.19 -0.14
C CYS A 56 -1.84 3.69 0.15
N GLU A 57 -2.92 4.33 -0.29
CA GLU A 57 -3.16 5.76 -0.07
C GLU A 57 -4.64 6.03 0.16
N TYR A 58 -4.97 6.82 1.17
CA TYR A 58 -6.33 7.36 1.31
C TYR A 58 -6.59 8.42 0.25
N ALA A 59 -7.70 8.29 -0.45
CA ALA A 59 -8.13 9.21 -1.50
C ALA A 59 -9.62 9.53 -1.37
N GLU A 60 -10.07 10.61 -2.00
CA GLU A 60 -11.49 10.92 -2.10
C GLU A 60 -12.23 9.75 -2.78
N HIS A 61 -13.40 9.40 -2.26
CA HIS A 61 -14.23 8.40 -2.91
C HIS A 61 -14.84 8.98 -4.19
N PRO A 62 -14.72 8.30 -5.35
CA PRO A 62 -14.98 8.90 -6.66
C PRO A 62 -16.43 9.36 -6.89
N THR A 63 -17.37 8.82 -6.13
CA THR A 63 -18.80 9.12 -6.28
C THR A 63 -19.49 9.51 -4.96
N ASP A 64 -18.77 9.51 -3.85
CA ASP A 64 -19.34 9.74 -2.50
C ASP A 64 -18.27 10.25 -1.53
N PRO A 65 -17.60 11.38 -1.85
CA PRO A 65 -16.46 11.88 -1.09
C PRO A 65 -16.84 12.39 0.31
N GLU A 66 -18.12 12.68 0.55
CA GLU A 66 -18.60 13.19 1.84
C GLU A 66 -18.73 12.09 2.91
N ASN A 67 -19.09 10.87 2.51
CA ASN A 67 -19.35 9.77 3.45
C ASN A 67 -18.31 8.65 3.39
N LYS A 68 -17.48 8.61 2.35
CA LYS A 68 -16.52 7.52 2.10
C LYS A 68 -15.14 8.03 1.76
N VAL A 69 -14.16 7.20 2.13
CA VAL A 69 -12.75 7.36 1.75
C VAL A 69 -12.34 6.15 0.95
N ALA A 70 -11.75 6.37 -0.22
CA ALA A 70 -11.19 5.32 -1.05
C ALA A 70 -9.79 4.92 -0.56
N ILE A 71 -9.41 3.68 -0.83
CA ILE A 71 -8.03 3.22 -0.70
C ILE A 71 -7.51 2.89 -2.08
N LEU A 72 -6.51 3.65 -2.53
CA LEU A 72 -5.78 3.36 -3.76
C LEU A 72 -4.65 2.39 -3.46
N TYR A 73 -4.44 1.42 -4.36
CA TYR A 73 -3.34 0.46 -4.28
C TYR A 73 -2.37 0.72 -5.43
N LYS A 74 -1.08 0.80 -5.11
CA LYS A 74 -0.02 1.14 -6.06
C LYS A 74 1.11 0.11 -5.98
N ARG A 75 1.54 -0.42 -7.12
CA ARG A 75 2.75 -1.26 -7.22
C ARG A 75 3.97 -0.38 -7.01
N ILE A 76 4.96 -0.90 -6.30
CA ILE A 76 6.19 -0.16 -5.99
C ILE A 76 7.28 -0.56 -6.96
N ILE A 77 7.98 0.43 -7.51
CA ILE A 77 9.32 0.26 -8.06
C ILE A 77 10.27 1.05 -7.16
N ILE A 78 11.17 0.35 -6.47
CA ILE A 78 12.22 1.00 -5.69
C ILE A 78 13.32 1.42 -6.64
N THR A 79 13.54 2.72 -6.77
CA THR A 79 14.64 3.28 -7.54
C THR A 79 15.86 3.41 -6.64
N LYS A 80 17.01 2.92 -7.10
CA LYS A 80 18.28 3.31 -6.51
C LYS A 80 18.44 4.82 -6.72
N HIS A 81 18.87 5.54 -5.68
CA HIS A 81 19.29 6.93 -5.89
C HIS A 81 20.34 6.95 -7.02
N PRO A 82 20.33 7.97 -7.91
CA PRO A 82 21.51 8.29 -8.70
C PRO A 82 22.70 8.62 -7.78
#